data_AF-A0A9C9BT76-F1
#
_entry.id   AF-A0A9C9BT76-F1
#
_cell.length_a   1.000
_cell.length_b   1.000
_cell.length_c   1.000
_cell.angle_alpha   90.00
_cell.angle_beta   90.00
_cell.angle_gamma   90.00
#
_symmetry.space_group_name_H-M   'P 1'
#
loop_
_entity.id
_entity.type
_entity.pdbx_description
1 polymer ?
#
loop_
_entity_poly.entity_id
_entity_poly.type
_entity_poly.pdbx_seq_one_letter_code
_entity_poly.pdbx_strand_id
1 'polypeptide(L)'
;MRMKNNLLVFQRYKFAATLTGILLSCLLATAVWAKGEATNIYSSPSNAEAQAQYTGVVDNNAYRWGQGSDGQGTDGNRLIDGFSLDGGATRYDYQSVAGVVRIIRSNSDTPCGLFAETTGVVFNYQPDFPGDSDGKNCDMAKVMAGRIINVGALDLFNNIGGEAKNIERVDFIFSSGITVTAASLNVAGHVVTEKSGNNSVKIAAITALDGSGNPSVYGDLLTIYAEGDASCLAPTNNICYGTPGGNREYEFLHTADAAVPLEKVGGNTEPLGLAFVSQADLGLAQGTTYYGFSYFAPDVDPVNNNLHDLTDPGTFPSDTSKVGVGPGDADIFGGTAGYFVLNSLMKNISGDVVDASANGIENVTVSLYRNDGSDTNGYDAADTLLESVVTNAGGVYSFSRVMPDIYIIRVDSSDSDLTTDGYTTNTENLMVTVTNSDLVSQRFNFALPQITGSVFSDADSDNIRDAGEGVSGVTVRLYSDQNMTSQVGTDKVTDGDGLFTFSDVVNGAYFLF
;
A
#
# COMPACT_ATOMS: atom_id res chain seq x y z
N MET A 1 21.53 -37.98 -24.87
CA MET A 1 22.29 -37.63 -23.65
C MET A 1 23.05 -36.35 -23.94
N ARG A 2 22.43 -35.17 -23.72
CA ARG A 2 23.07 -33.86 -23.88
C ARG A 2 22.98 -33.16 -22.53
N MET A 3 24.14 -32.79 -21.99
CA MET A 3 24.31 -32.15 -20.69
C MET A 3 23.60 -30.80 -20.67
N LYS A 4 22.86 -30.53 -19.59
CA LYS A 4 22.36 -29.21 -19.21
C LYS A 4 23.56 -28.36 -18.81
N ASN A 5 23.85 -27.30 -19.56
CA ASN A 5 24.68 -26.21 -19.08
C ASN A 5 23.80 -25.36 -18.14
N ASN A 6 23.94 -25.58 -16.84
CA ASN A 6 23.50 -24.58 -15.86
C ASN A 6 24.45 -23.38 -16.00
N LEU A 7 23.93 -22.27 -16.54
CA LEU A 7 24.63 -21.00 -16.48
C LEU A 7 24.71 -20.58 -15.00
N LEU A 8 25.94 -20.46 -14.49
CA LEU A 8 26.21 -19.84 -13.20
C LEU A 8 25.86 -18.36 -13.28
N VAL A 9 24.98 -17.90 -12.39
CA VAL A 9 24.87 -16.48 -12.03
C VAL A 9 26.23 -16.07 -11.47
N PHE A 10 26.93 -15.15 -12.14
CA PHE A 10 28.18 -14.59 -11.64
C PHE A 10 27.87 -13.65 -10.47
N GLN A 11 27.83 -14.16 -9.25
CA GLN A 11 27.94 -13.32 -8.06
C GLN A 11 29.27 -12.55 -8.11
N ARG A 12 29.23 -11.23 -7.96
CA ARG A 12 30.42 -10.38 -7.95
C ARG A 12 31.18 -10.57 -6.62
N TYR A 13 32.24 -11.37 -6.67
CA TYR A 13 33.16 -11.59 -5.54
C TYR A 13 34.39 -10.67 -5.68
N LYS A 14 34.77 -9.94 -4.61
CA LYS A 14 36.06 -9.23 -4.54
C LYS A 14 37.08 -10.02 -3.71
N PHE A 15 38.30 -10.15 -4.22
CA PHE A 15 39.48 -10.63 -3.52
C PHE A 15 40.29 -9.44 -3.01
N ALA A 16 40.47 -9.31 -1.69
CA ALA A 16 41.40 -8.32 -1.12
C ALA A 16 42.80 -8.94 -1.05
N ALA A 17 43.75 -8.45 -1.86
CA ALA A 17 45.15 -8.83 -1.78
C ALA A 17 45.98 -7.66 -1.24
N THR A 18 46.35 -7.69 0.04
CA THR A 18 47.55 -6.98 0.52
C THR A 18 48.74 -7.89 0.29
N LEU A 19 49.60 -7.50 -0.65
CA LEU A 19 50.74 -8.27 -1.12
C LEU A 19 51.87 -8.29 -0.07
N THR A 20 51.82 -9.20 0.91
CA THR A 20 53.01 -9.62 1.66
C THR A 20 52.83 -11.03 2.22
N GLY A 21 53.63 -11.97 1.69
CA GLY A 21 53.92 -13.24 2.36
C GLY A 21 52.94 -14.38 2.07
N ILE A 22 53.47 -15.46 1.50
CA ILE A 22 52.79 -16.71 1.17
C ILE A 22 52.21 -17.34 2.45
N LEU A 23 50.90 -17.26 2.61
CA LEU A 23 50.08 -18.15 3.44
C LEU A 23 48.74 -18.31 2.71
N LEU A 24 48.47 -19.53 2.25
CA LEU A 24 47.24 -19.91 1.57
C LEU A 24 46.09 -19.96 2.60
N SER A 25 45.65 -18.79 3.07
CA SER A 25 44.39 -18.66 3.79
C SER A 25 43.25 -18.83 2.79
N CYS A 26 42.31 -19.73 3.08
CA CYS A 26 41.05 -19.85 2.35
C CYS A 26 40.32 -18.49 2.44
N LEU A 27 40.45 -17.65 1.41
CA LEU A 27 39.70 -16.39 1.33
C LEU A 27 38.23 -16.74 1.13
N LEU A 28 37.43 -16.56 2.19
CA LEU A 28 35.98 -16.47 2.07
C LEU A 28 35.68 -15.17 1.31
N ALA A 29 35.38 -15.29 0.02
CA ALA A 29 34.88 -14.16 -0.74
C ALA A 29 33.43 -13.90 -0.30
N THR A 30 33.17 -12.73 0.29
CA THR A 30 31.80 -12.27 0.57
C THR A 30 31.30 -11.52 -0.66
N ALA A 31 30.11 -11.87 -1.15
CA ALA A 31 29.43 -11.05 -2.16
C ALA A 31 29.18 -9.66 -1.55
N VAL A 32 29.52 -8.61 -2.29
CA VAL A 32 29.21 -7.22 -1.91
C VAL A 32 28.18 -6.71 -2.89
N TRP A 33 26.99 -6.44 -2.39
CA TRP A 33 25.87 -5.91 -3.16
C TRP A 33 25.97 -4.39 -3.23
N ALA A 34 25.56 -3.80 -4.36
CA ALA A 34 25.40 -2.36 -4.46
C ALA A 34 24.21 -1.90 -3.60
N LYS A 35 24.17 -0.61 -3.26
CA LYS A 35 23.07 -0.06 -2.47
C LYS A 35 21.76 -0.18 -3.26
N GLY A 36 20.69 -0.59 -2.58
CA GLY A 36 19.37 -0.77 -3.19
C GLY A 36 19.24 -1.97 -4.14
N GLU A 37 20.31 -2.74 -4.38
CA GLU A 37 20.29 -3.87 -5.30
C GLU A 37 19.37 -5.00 -4.80
N ALA A 38 18.24 -5.20 -5.47
CA ALA A 38 17.29 -6.23 -5.08
C ALA A 38 17.73 -7.62 -5.53
N THR A 39 17.72 -8.57 -4.59
CA THR A 39 18.15 -9.95 -4.83
C THR A 39 16.97 -10.86 -5.18
N ASN A 40 15.83 -10.74 -4.47
CA ASN A 40 14.64 -11.53 -4.75
C ASN A 40 13.40 -10.64 -4.86
N ILE A 41 12.40 -11.10 -5.61
CA ILE A 41 11.08 -10.49 -5.71
C ILE A 41 10.02 -11.49 -5.27
N TYR A 42 9.05 -11.01 -4.50
CA TYR A 42 7.88 -11.77 -4.06
C TYR A 42 6.65 -11.21 -4.76
N SER A 43 5.84 -12.08 -5.34
CA SER A 43 4.63 -11.66 -6.04
C SER A 43 3.54 -12.71 -5.98
N SER A 44 2.30 -12.24 -6.03
CA SER A 44 1.07 -13.02 -6.01
C SER A 44 0.29 -12.83 -7.32
N PRO A 45 -0.56 -13.79 -7.70
CA PRO A 45 -1.50 -13.56 -8.80
C PRO A 45 -2.47 -12.43 -8.43
N SER A 46 -2.78 -11.59 -9.40
CA SER A 46 -3.80 -10.55 -9.26
C SER A 46 -5.20 -11.13 -9.06
N ASN A 47 -6.07 -10.39 -8.37
CA ASN A 47 -7.48 -10.77 -8.24
C ASN A 47 -8.23 -10.62 -9.58
N ALA A 48 -9.44 -11.17 -9.67
CA ALA A 48 -10.23 -11.15 -10.91
C ALA A 48 -10.52 -9.73 -11.43
N GLU A 49 -10.62 -8.73 -10.56
CA GLU A 49 -10.89 -7.32 -10.94
C GLU A 49 -9.68 -6.65 -11.60
N ALA A 50 -8.49 -6.82 -11.04
CA ALA A 50 -7.24 -6.35 -11.66
C ALA A 50 -6.89 -7.15 -12.92
N GLN A 51 -7.31 -8.42 -13.00
CA GLN A 51 -7.25 -9.18 -14.25
C GLN A 51 -8.21 -8.59 -15.30
N ALA A 52 -9.44 -8.22 -14.90
CA ALA A 52 -10.47 -7.71 -15.79
C ALA A 52 -10.09 -6.39 -16.50
N GLN A 53 -9.28 -5.54 -15.84
CA GLN A 53 -8.75 -4.30 -16.44
C GLN A 53 -7.89 -4.53 -17.69
N TYR A 54 -7.48 -5.78 -17.90
CA TYR A 54 -6.63 -6.21 -18.99
C TYR A 54 -7.18 -7.49 -19.62
N THR A 55 -8.50 -7.67 -19.64
CA THR A 55 -9.15 -8.75 -20.40
C THR A 55 -10.12 -8.22 -21.42
N GLY A 56 -10.08 -8.71 -22.66
CA GLY A 56 -11.09 -8.40 -23.67
C GLY A 56 -11.47 -9.56 -24.57
N VAL A 57 -12.59 -9.43 -25.30
CA VAL A 57 -13.11 -10.48 -26.19
C VAL A 57 -13.24 -9.97 -27.62
N VAL A 58 -12.59 -10.64 -28.57
CA VAL A 58 -12.75 -10.40 -30.03
C VAL A 58 -13.04 -11.71 -30.73
N ASP A 59 -14.02 -11.72 -31.62
CA ASP A 59 -14.42 -12.90 -32.40
C ASP A 59 -14.63 -14.16 -31.51
N ASN A 60 -15.26 -13.97 -30.34
CA ASN A 60 -15.49 -14.99 -29.30
C ASN A 60 -14.23 -15.58 -28.62
N ASN A 61 -13.05 -15.00 -28.81
CA ASN A 61 -11.83 -15.39 -28.09
C ASN A 61 -11.54 -14.40 -26.97
N ALA A 62 -11.23 -14.91 -25.76
CA ALA A 62 -10.84 -14.09 -24.63
C ALA A 62 -9.31 -13.88 -24.59
N TYR A 63 -8.91 -12.64 -24.38
CA TYR A 63 -7.52 -12.17 -24.38
C TYR A 63 -7.21 -11.58 -23.00
N ARG A 64 -6.07 -11.94 -22.39
CA ARG A 64 -5.49 -11.41 -21.14
C ARG A 64 -4.07 -10.84 -21.33
N TRP A 65 -3.80 -9.60 -20.91
CA TRP A 65 -2.44 -9.03 -20.91
C TRP A 65 -1.65 -9.44 -19.67
N GLY A 66 -0.31 -9.46 -19.78
CA GLY A 66 0.59 -9.84 -18.69
C GLY A 66 0.36 -11.28 -18.24
N GLN A 67 0.66 -12.25 -19.10
CA GLN A 67 0.30 -13.66 -18.90
C GLN A 67 1.27 -14.45 -18.00
N GLY A 68 2.11 -13.76 -17.23
CA GLY A 68 3.26 -14.36 -16.53
C GLY A 68 3.00 -15.75 -15.95
N SER A 69 3.88 -16.71 -16.26
CA SER A 69 3.73 -18.10 -15.79
C SER A 69 4.11 -18.22 -14.32
N ASP A 70 3.27 -18.90 -13.54
CA ASP A 70 3.55 -19.28 -12.14
C ASP A 70 4.10 -20.71 -12.00
N GLY A 71 4.22 -21.45 -13.10
CA GLY A 71 4.55 -22.87 -13.10
C GLY A 71 3.50 -23.78 -12.44
N GLN A 72 2.34 -23.22 -12.05
CA GLN A 72 1.21 -23.91 -11.42
C GLN A 72 -0.10 -23.82 -12.23
N GLY A 73 -0.07 -23.17 -13.39
CA GLY A 73 -1.17 -23.17 -14.36
C GLY A 73 -2.19 -22.06 -14.14
N THR A 74 -1.85 -20.99 -13.41
CA THR A 74 -2.65 -19.75 -13.39
C THR A 74 -1.91 -18.64 -14.15
N ASP A 75 -2.22 -18.52 -15.44
CA ASP A 75 -1.67 -17.48 -16.31
C ASP A 75 -2.40 -16.13 -16.05
N GLY A 76 -1.66 -15.09 -15.67
CA GLY A 76 -2.24 -13.76 -15.44
C GLY A 76 -1.31 -12.72 -14.80
N ASN A 77 -1.85 -11.50 -14.61
CA ASN A 77 -1.12 -10.36 -14.04
C ASN A 77 -0.57 -10.69 -12.65
N ARG A 78 0.68 -10.29 -12.38
CA ARG A 78 1.37 -10.53 -11.10
C ARG A 78 1.52 -9.25 -10.31
N LEU A 79 1.11 -9.27 -9.04
CA LEU A 79 1.26 -8.14 -8.12
C LEU A 79 2.55 -8.29 -7.31
N ILE A 80 3.38 -7.25 -7.25
CA ILE A 80 4.52 -7.23 -6.34
C ILE A 80 4.03 -7.18 -4.89
N ASP A 81 4.38 -8.19 -4.10
CA ASP A 81 4.13 -8.25 -2.64
C ASP A 81 5.31 -7.71 -1.85
N GLY A 82 6.50 -7.76 -2.41
CA GLY A 82 7.72 -7.34 -1.75
C GLY A 82 8.97 -7.75 -2.51
N PHE A 83 10.12 -7.50 -1.90
CA PHE A 83 11.43 -7.91 -2.40
C PHE A 83 12.38 -8.11 -1.23
N SER A 84 13.58 -8.60 -1.50
CA SER A 84 14.66 -8.60 -0.51
C SER A 84 15.97 -8.07 -1.06
N LEU A 85 16.73 -7.43 -0.18
CA LEU A 85 18.08 -6.94 -0.42
C LEU A 85 19.11 -7.87 0.24
N ASP A 86 20.40 -7.56 0.08
CA ASP A 86 21.51 -8.17 0.82
C ASP A 86 21.59 -9.70 0.71
N GLY A 87 21.36 -10.25 -0.50
CA GLY A 87 21.37 -11.69 -0.69
C GLY A 87 20.12 -12.39 -0.13
N GLY A 88 19.06 -11.64 0.17
CA GLY A 88 17.81 -12.15 0.73
C GLY A 88 17.64 -11.98 2.23
N ALA A 89 18.60 -11.35 2.92
CA ALA A 89 18.56 -11.18 4.37
C ALA A 89 17.53 -10.12 4.84
N THR A 90 17.32 -9.09 4.03
CA THR A 90 16.50 -7.94 4.39
C THR A 90 15.24 -7.92 3.53
N ARG A 91 14.09 -8.30 4.11
CA ARG A 91 12.80 -8.38 3.38
C ARG A 91 11.97 -7.12 3.55
N TYR A 92 11.51 -6.58 2.43
CA TYR A 92 10.56 -5.48 2.35
C TYR A 92 9.25 -5.99 1.77
N ASP A 93 8.11 -5.50 2.26
CA ASP A 93 6.82 -5.77 1.65
C ASP A 93 6.09 -4.48 1.29
N TYR A 94 5.18 -4.63 0.33
CA TYR A 94 4.30 -3.60 -0.21
C TYR A 94 3.41 -2.99 0.88
N GLN A 95 3.41 -1.68 1.07
CA GLN A 95 2.55 -1.01 2.05
C GLN A 95 1.35 -0.33 1.38
N SER A 96 1.61 0.51 0.40
CA SER A 96 0.60 1.29 -0.31
C SER A 96 1.09 1.61 -1.73
N VAL A 97 0.23 2.22 -2.55
CA VAL A 97 0.54 2.63 -3.91
C VAL A 97 0.13 4.09 -4.12
N ALA A 98 0.83 4.80 -5.01
CA ALA A 98 0.43 6.14 -5.42
C ALA A 98 -1.02 6.15 -5.93
N GLY A 99 -1.80 7.13 -5.48
CA GLY A 99 -3.19 7.30 -5.89
C GLY A 99 -3.32 7.95 -7.26
N VAL A 100 -2.29 8.67 -7.70
CA VAL A 100 -2.25 9.35 -8.99
C VAL A 100 -0.91 9.07 -9.67
N VAL A 101 -0.95 8.63 -10.92
CA VAL A 101 0.21 8.59 -11.82
C VAL A 101 -0.04 9.59 -12.94
N ARG A 102 0.87 10.54 -13.14
CA ARG A 102 0.73 11.59 -14.15
C ARG A 102 1.93 11.61 -15.06
N ILE A 103 1.69 11.51 -16.37
CA ILE A 103 2.71 11.67 -17.39
C ILE A 103 2.73 13.13 -17.83
N ILE A 104 3.90 13.75 -17.82
CA ILE A 104 4.11 15.09 -18.34
C ILE A 104 4.87 15.02 -19.66
N ARG A 105 4.30 15.66 -20.67
CA ARG A 105 4.76 15.60 -22.05
C ARG A 105 5.21 16.96 -22.55
N SER A 106 6.15 16.99 -23.48
CA SER A 106 6.60 18.22 -24.15
C SER A 106 5.60 18.75 -25.19
N ASN A 107 4.64 17.92 -25.63
CA ASN A 107 3.53 18.33 -26.47
C ASN A 107 2.26 17.51 -26.18
N SER A 108 1.16 17.81 -26.89
CA SER A 108 -0.15 17.20 -26.64
C SER A 108 -0.34 15.80 -27.22
N ASP A 109 0.59 15.30 -28.04
CA ASP A 109 0.45 13.98 -28.65
C ASP A 109 0.57 12.89 -27.57
N THR A 110 -0.14 11.76 -27.73
CA THR A 110 -0.13 10.64 -26.76
C THR A 110 0.40 9.34 -27.37
N PRO A 111 1.61 9.34 -27.98
CA PRO A 111 2.19 8.10 -28.53
C PRO A 111 2.33 7.04 -27.45
N CYS A 112 1.98 5.81 -27.81
CA CYS A 112 1.95 4.67 -26.90
C CYS A 112 3.08 3.68 -27.19
N GLY A 113 3.74 3.22 -26.13
CA GLY A 113 4.68 2.10 -26.18
C GLY A 113 4.58 1.29 -24.91
N LEU A 114 4.33 -0.01 -25.03
CA LEU A 114 4.15 -0.92 -23.92
C LEU A 114 4.96 -2.20 -24.11
N PHE A 115 5.23 -2.87 -23.01
CA PHE A 115 5.64 -4.27 -23.01
C PHE A 115 4.75 -5.09 -22.08
N ALA A 116 4.60 -6.38 -22.40
CA ALA A 116 3.85 -7.33 -21.59
C ALA A 116 4.53 -8.70 -21.58
N GLU A 117 4.54 -9.36 -20.43
CA GLU A 117 5.05 -10.73 -20.30
C GLU A 117 4.11 -11.69 -21.04
N THR A 118 4.71 -12.61 -21.79
CA THR A 118 4.01 -13.63 -22.58
C THR A 118 4.46 -15.04 -22.17
N THR A 119 3.60 -16.03 -22.44
CA THR A 119 3.91 -17.46 -22.29
C THR A 119 4.19 -18.13 -23.64
N GLY A 120 4.29 -17.35 -24.72
CA GLY A 120 4.51 -17.83 -26.08
C GLY A 120 3.24 -18.32 -26.80
N VAL A 121 2.05 -18.14 -26.19
CA VAL A 121 0.75 -18.37 -26.85
C VAL A 121 0.43 -17.18 -27.74
N VAL A 122 -0.01 -17.43 -28.98
CA VAL A 122 -0.34 -16.36 -29.94
C VAL A 122 -1.49 -15.52 -29.41
N PHE A 123 -1.18 -14.25 -29.14
CA PHE A 123 -2.10 -13.27 -28.61
C PHE A 123 -2.47 -12.25 -29.69
N ASN A 124 -3.76 -11.98 -29.88
CA ASN A 124 -4.19 -10.84 -30.68
C ASN A 124 -4.44 -9.69 -29.72
N TYR A 125 -3.62 -8.65 -29.80
CA TYR A 125 -3.72 -7.48 -28.96
C TYR A 125 -4.94 -6.63 -29.39
N GLN A 126 -5.88 -6.38 -28.46
CA GLN A 126 -7.06 -5.44 -28.46
C GLN A 126 -8.46 -6.11 -28.35
N PRO A 127 -9.45 -5.61 -27.55
CA PRO A 127 -9.90 -4.20 -27.40
C PRO A 127 -9.99 -3.60 -25.96
N ASP A 128 -9.71 -4.32 -24.87
CA ASP A 128 -9.93 -3.81 -23.49
C ASP A 128 -8.62 -3.47 -22.75
N PHE A 129 -7.59 -3.03 -23.48
CA PHE A 129 -6.43 -2.37 -22.86
C PHE A 129 -6.85 -1.05 -22.20
N PRO A 130 -6.11 -0.56 -21.18
CA PRO A 130 -6.29 0.80 -20.68
C PRO A 130 -6.18 1.81 -21.82
N GLY A 131 -7.31 2.30 -22.32
CA GLY A 131 -7.35 3.40 -23.27
C GLY A 131 -7.14 4.73 -22.55
N ASP A 132 -6.48 5.67 -23.21
CA ASP A 132 -6.49 7.06 -22.77
C ASP A 132 -7.90 7.67 -22.88
N SER A 133 -8.07 8.91 -22.41
CA SER A 133 -9.36 9.60 -22.41
C SER A 133 -10.02 9.71 -23.79
N ASP A 134 -9.23 9.62 -24.86
CA ASP A 134 -9.67 9.74 -26.24
C ASP A 134 -10.04 8.39 -26.86
N GLY A 135 -9.74 7.28 -26.16
CA GLY A 135 -10.00 5.91 -26.58
C GLY A 135 -9.19 5.49 -27.81
N LYS A 136 -8.13 6.24 -28.14
CA LYS A 136 -7.34 6.07 -29.38
C LYS A 136 -5.94 5.55 -29.12
N ASN A 137 -5.37 5.82 -27.95
CA ASN A 137 -4.05 5.35 -27.55
C ASN A 137 -4.11 4.64 -26.19
N CYS A 138 -3.00 4.02 -25.78
CA CYS A 138 -2.92 3.42 -24.46
C CYS A 138 -2.69 4.46 -23.37
N ASP A 139 -3.25 4.18 -22.20
CA ASP A 139 -2.98 4.89 -20.95
C ASP A 139 -1.75 4.27 -20.27
N MET A 140 -0.57 4.76 -20.64
CA MET A 140 0.70 4.35 -20.01
C MET A 140 0.75 4.71 -18.52
N ALA A 141 0.05 5.76 -18.08
CA ALA A 141 0.03 6.13 -16.66
C ALA A 141 -0.70 5.06 -15.85
N LYS A 142 -1.83 4.55 -16.37
CA LYS A 142 -2.57 3.44 -15.78
C LYS A 142 -1.79 2.12 -15.81
N VAL A 143 -0.97 1.87 -16.82
CA VAL A 143 -0.07 0.70 -16.86
C VAL A 143 1.03 0.82 -15.79
N MET A 144 1.58 2.01 -15.58
CA MET A 144 2.57 2.31 -14.53
C MET A 144 1.96 2.44 -13.13
N ALA A 145 0.63 2.39 -13.00
CA ALA A 145 -0.06 2.46 -11.73
C ALA A 145 -0.22 1.08 -11.08
N GLY A 146 -0.49 1.07 -9.77
CA GLY A 146 -0.77 -0.18 -9.08
C GLY A 146 0.50 -0.99 -8.76
N ARG A 147 0.34 -2.32 -8.79
CA ARG A 147 1.36 -3.29 -8.32
C ARG A 147 1.79 -4.28 -9.41
N ILE A 148 1.33 -4.13 -10.66
CA ILE A 148 1.50 -5.15 -11.68
C ILE A 148 2.93 -5.14 -12.22
N ILE A 149 3.67 -6.26 -12.12
CA ILE A 149 5.11 -6.34 -12.49
C ILE A 149 5.40 -7.17 -13.74
N ASN A 150 4.38 -7.47 -14.52
CA ASN A 150 4.53 -8.19 -15.78
C ASN A 150 3.94 -7.45 -17.00
N VAL A 151 3.70 -6.15 -16.83
CA VAL A 151 3.42 -5.17 -17.89
C VAL A 151 4.16 -3.87 -17.56
N GLY A 152 4.40 -3.03 -18.56
CA GLY A 152 5.07 -1.75 -18.36
C GLY A 152 5.06 -0.84 -19.58
N ALA A 153 5.58 0.37 -19.41
CA ALA A 153 5.82 1.35 -20.46
C ALA A 153 7.16 1.07 -21.14
N LEU A 154 7.17 1.13 -22.47
CA LEU A 154 8.34 0.86 -23.31
C LEU A 154 8.98 2.16 -23.80
N ASP A 155 10.30 2.25 -23.71
CA ASP A 155 11.11 3.40 -24.14
C ASP A 155 10.57 4.72 -23.55
N LEU A 156 10.30 4.75 -22.22
CA LEU A 156 9.46 5.76 -21.56
C LEU A 156 9.86 7.20 -21.91
N PHE A 157 11.15 7.51 -21.87
CA PHE A 157 11.69 8.86 -22.08
C PHE A 157 12.28 9.09 -23.48
N ASN A 158 12.14 8.15 -24.42
CA ASN A 158 12.69 8.34 -25.76
C ASN A 158 11.98 9.51 -26.45
N ASN A 159 12.69 10.59 -26.79
CA ASN A 159 12.10 11.77 -27.42
C ASN A 159 12.53 11.98 -28.87
N ILE A 160 13.35 11.08 -29.42
CA ILE A 160 13.81 11.17 -30.82
C ILE A 160 13.51 9.90 -31.64
N GLY A 161 13.49 10.06 -32.96
CA GLY A 161 13.25 8.97 -33.90
C GLY A 161 11.78 8.54 -34.01
N GLY A 162 11.54 7.43 -34.70
CA GLY A 162 10.18 6.97 -35.05
C GLY A 162 9.32 6.48 -33.88
N GLU A 163 9.90 6.29 -32.70
CA GLU A 163 9.24 5.78 -31.49
C GLU A 163 9.22 6.81 -30.36
N ALA A 164 9.34 8.09 -30.69
CA ALA A 164 9.35 9.16 -29.69
C ALA A 164 8.07 9.14 -28.86
N LYS A 165 8.23 9.17 -27.54
CA LYS A 165 7.16 9.17 -26.57
C LYS A 165 6.82 10.55 -26.07
N ASN A 166 7.64 11.58 -26.30
CA ASN A 166 7.44 12.98 -25.88
C ASN A 166 7.27 13.17 -24.36
N ILE A 167 7.68 12.18 -23.55
CA ILE A 167 7.53 12.20 -22.09
C ILE A 167 8.80 12.77 -21.49
N GLU A 168 8.64 13.75 -20.61
CA GLU A 168 9.73 14.44 -19.94
C GLU A 168 9.78 14.10 -18.44
N ARG A 169 8.63 13.74 -17.85
CA ARG A 169 8.50 13.44 -16.43
C ARG A 169 7.33 12.49 -16.18
N VAL A 170 7.44 11.65 -15.17
CA VAL A 170 6.30 10.87 -14.65
C VAL A 170 6.21 11.08 -13.14
N ASP A 171 5.05 11.51 -12.66
CA ASP A 171 4.78 11.80 -11.25
C ASP A 171 3.96 10.66 -10.63
N PHE A 172 4.41 10.14 -9.48
CA PHE A 172 3.71 9.13 -8.68
C PHE A 172 3.31 9.78 -7.35
N ILE A 173 2.04 10.17 -7.23
CA ILE A 173 1.55 11.05 -6.18
C ILE A 173 0.71 10.29 -5.15
N PHE A 174 1.11 10.43 -3.88
CA PHE A 174 0.35 10.02 -2.71
C PHE A 174 -0.35 11.26 -2.15
N SER A 175 -1.62 11.47 -2.52
CA SER A 175 -2.32 12.73 -2.26
C SER A 175 -2.40 13.11 -0.77
N SER A 176 -2.49 12.12 0.13
CA SER A 176 -2.47 12.35 1.58
C SER A 176 -1.07 12.60 2.15
N GLY A 177 -0.03 12.47 1.33
CA GLY A 177 1.36 12.51 1.76
C GLY A 177 1.79 11.28 2.57
N ILE A 178 3.10 11.15 2.75
CA ILE A 178 3.73 10.14 3.59
C ILE A 178 4.64 10.90 4.55
N THR A 179 4.36 10.79 5.85
CA THR A 179 5.19 11.37 6.90
C THR A 179 6.38 10.47 7.20
N VAL A 180 7.59 11.02 7.17
CA VAL A 180 8.82 10.31 7.50
C VAL A 180 9.00 10.23 9.01
N THR A 181 9.09 9.02 9.56
CA THR A 181 9.38 8.81 10.98
C THR A 181 10.83 8.36 11.18
N ALA A 182 11.32 8.42 12.42
CA ALA A 182 12.64 7.87 12.75
C ALA A 182 12.74 6.37 12.42
N ALA A 183 11.62 5.64 12.57
CA ALA A 183 11.56 4.21 12.29
C ALA A 183 11.52 3.90 10.78
N SER A 184 10.97 4.77 9.94
CA SER A 184 10.82 4.53 8.50
C SER A 184 12.02 5.01 7.68
N LEU A 185 12.77 6.01 8.16
CA LEU A 185 13.74 6.79 7.38
C LEU A 185 14.71 5.96 6.49
N ASN A 186 15.27 4.87 7.01
CA ASN A 186 16.25 4.05 6.27
C ASN A 186 15.67 2.78 5.65
N VAL A 187 14.41 2.47 5.97
CA VAL A 187 13.84 1.11 5.81
C VAL A 187 12.42 1.16 5.26
N ALA A 188 12.03 2.31 4.73
CA ALA A 188 10.84 2.48 3.93
C ALA A 188 11.16 3.41 2.75
N GLY A 189 10.45 3.26 1.64
CA GLY A 189 10.70 4.02 0.43
C GLY A 189 10.07 3.40 -0.81
N HIS A 190 10.71 3.62 -1.95
CA HIS A 190 10.16 3.30 -3.26
C HIS A 190 11.07 2.35 -4.02
N VAL A 191 10.52 1.72 -5.04
CA VAL A 191 11.29 0.90 -5.97
C VAL A 191 11.36 1.59 -7.32
N VAL A 192 12.54 1.52 -7.94
CA VAL A 192 12.75 1.86 -9.33
C VAL A 192 12.86 0.57 -10.12
N THR A 193 12.00 0.42 -11.12
CA THR A 193 11.95 -0.75 -11.99
C THR A 193 12.40 -0.38 -13.38
N GLU A 194 13.08 -1.30 -14.05
CA GLU A 194 13.58 -1.10 -15.41
C GLU A 194 13.79 -2.47 -16.06
N LYS A 195 13.38 -2.68 -17.32
CA LYS A 195 13.52 -3.99 -17.98
C LYS A 195 14.96 -4.22 -18.36
N SER A 196 15.54 -5.31 -17.86
CA SER A 196 16.99 -5.62 -17.90
C SER A 196 17.85 -4.79 -16.95
N GLY A 197 17.31 -3.78 -16.26
CA GLY A 197 18.08 -2.92 -15.35
C GLY A 197 19.23 -2.19 -16.04
N ASN A 198 19.24 -2.11 -17.37
CA ASN A 198 20.37 -1.68 -18.19
C ASN A 198 20.26 -0.21 -18.61
N ASN A 199 19.17 0.46 -18.26
CA ASN A 199 18.97 1.88 -18.46
C ASN A 199 18.97 2.62 -17.13
N SER A 200 19.72 3.72 -17.05
CA SER A 200 19.66 4.57 -15.85
C SER A 200 18.36 5.37 -15.84
N VAL A 201 17.87 5.69 -14.65
CA VAL A 201 16.70 6.56 -14.43
C VAL A 201 17.03 7.52 -13.31
N LYS A 202 16.49 8.74 -13.36
CA LYS A 202 16.60 9.69 -12.25
C LYS A 202 15.29 9.77 -11.47
N ILE A 203 15.39 9.91 -10.15
CA ILE A 203 14.27 9.97 -9.21
C ILE A 203 14.45 11.15 -8.26
N ALA A 204 13.36 11.87 -7.95
CA ALA A 204 13.33 12.87 -6.88
C ALA A 204 12.03 12.76 -6.08
N ALA A 205 12.10 13.02 -4.77
CA ALA A 205 10.90 13.11 -3.94
C ALA A 205 10.11 14.38 -4.23
N ILE A 206 8.79 14.28 -4.26
CA ILE A 206 7.87 15.42 -4.33
C ILE A 206 7.63 15.90 -2.91
N THR A 207 8.22 17.03 -2.51
CA THR A 207 8.14 17.52 -1.12
C THR A 207 7.03 18.54 -0.89
N ALA A 208 6.44 19.06 -1.97
CA ALA A 208 5.22 19.87 -1.91
C ALA A 208 4.39 19.72 -3.19
N LEU A 209 3.07 19.92 -3.04
CA LEU A 209 2.12 20.06 -4.14
C LEU A 209 1.60 21.51 -4.21
N ASP A 210 1.24 21.98 -5.39
CA ASP A 210 0.47 23.21 -5.57
C ASP A 210 -1.03 23.00 -5.27
N GLY A 211 -1.82 24.08 -5.36
CA GLY A 211 -3.27 24.01 -5.13
C GLY A 211 -4.06 23.16 -6.15
N SER A 212 -3.41 22.68 -7.22
CA SER A 212 -3.98 21.79 -8.23
C SER A 212 -3.48 20.34 -8.08
N GLY A 213 -2.65 20.05 -7.07
CA GLY A 213 -2.08 18.72 -6.87
C GLY A 213 -0.95 18.39 -7.85
N ASN A 214 -0.26 19.40 -8.39
CA ASN A 214 0.98 19.20 -9.16
C ASN A 214 2.19 19.36 -8.25
N PRO A 215 3.28 18.63 -8.51
CA PRO A 215 4.56 18.85 -7.82
C PRO A 215 5.01 20.31 -7.93
N SER A 216 5.26 20.95 -6.78
CA SER A 216 5.68 22.36 -6.70
C SER A 216 7.05 22.53 -6.04
N VAL A 217 7.53 21.53 -5.31
CA VAL A 217 8.89 21.47 -4.75
C VAL A 217 9.37 20.02 -4.81
N TYR A 218 10.64 19.84 -5.16
CA TYR A 218 11.33 18.56 -5.20
C TYR A 218 12.48 18.50 -4.18
N GLY A 219 12.80 17.29 -3.73
CA GLY A 219 14.09 16.99 -3.10
C GLY A 219 15.22 16.88 -4.12
N ASP A 220 16.37 16.38 -3.67
CA ASP A 220 17.53 16.18 -4.54
C ASP A 220 17.23 15.17 -5.66
N LEU A 221 17.79 15.42 -6.84
CA LEU A 221 17.70 14.50 -7.98
C LEU A 221 18.75 13.39 -7.85
N LEU A 222 18.29 12.17 -7.65
CA LEU A 222 19.12 10.99 -7.50
C LEU A 222 19.18 10.19 -8.80
N THR A 223 20.37 9.66 -9.13
CA THR A 223 20.56 8.75 -10.27
C THR A 223 20.52 7.30 -9.79
N ILE A 224 19.71 6.49 -10.46
CA ILE A 224 19.74 5.03 -10.38
C ILE A 224 20.58 4.52 -11.54
N TYR A 225 21.66 3.82 -11.21
CA TYR A 225 22.64 3.39 -12.19
C TYR A 225 22.27 2.03 -12.77
N ALA A 226 22.50 1.90 -14.08
CA ALA A 226 22.34 0.67 -14.81
C ALA A 226 23.17 -0.49 -14.21
N GLU A 227 22.63 -1.70 -14.29
CA GLU A 227 23.29 -2.93 -13.89
C GLU A 227 24.64 -3.05 -14.61
N GLY A 228 25.69 -3.19 -13.80
CA GLY A 228 27.03 -3.38 -14.30
C GLY A 228 27.77 -2.12 -14.73
N ASP A 229 27.19 -0.94 -14.55
CA ASP A 229 27.91 0.32 -14.61
C ASP A 229 29.11 0.31 -13.65
N ALA A 230 30.20 1.00 -14.00
CA ALA A 230 31.39 1.11 -13.15
C ALA A 230 31.06 1.79 -11.80
N SER A 231 30.06 2.67 -11.79
CA SER A 231 29.51 3.36 -10.63
C SER A 231 28.76 2.42 -9.68
N CYS A 232 28.45 1.19 -10.11
CA CYS A 232 27.87 0.13 -9.29
C CYS A 232 28.91 -0.81 -8.66
N LEU A 233 30.21 -0.54 -8.87
CA LEU A 233 31.28 -1.30 -8.21
C LEU A 233 31.52 -0.75 -6.80
N ALA A 234 31.12 -1.51 -5.79
CA ALA A 234 31.37 -1.18 -4.38
C ALA A 234 32.84 -0.79 -4.10
N PRO A 235 33.13 0.15 -3.18
CA PRO A 235 32.20 0.83 -2.29
C PRO A 235 31.78 2.18 -2.87
N THR A 236 30.74 2.19 -3.71
CA THR A 236 30.00 3.39 -4.03
C THR A 236 28.69 3.36 -3.23
N ASN A 237 28.26 4.51 -2.72
CA ASN A 237 26.93 4.66 -2.11
C ASN A 237 25.83 4.85 -3.17
N ASN A 238 26.15 4.55 -4.43
CA ASN A 238 25.27 4.68 -5.57
C ASN A 238 24.22 3.58 -5.54
N ILE A 239 23.00 3.93 -5.94
CA ILE A 239 21.90 2.99 -6.02
C ILE A 239 21.91 2.33 -7.39
N CYS A 240 21.83 1.00 -7.40
CA CYS A 240 21.91 0.21 -8.62
C CYS A 240 20.81 -0.84 -8.68
N TYR A 241 20.40 -1.19 -9.90
CA TYR A 241 19.49 -2.30 -10.11
C TYR A 241 20.12 -3.63 -9.72
N GLY A 242 19.36 -4.47 -9.04
CA GLY A 242 19.51 -5.91 -9.11
C GLY A 242 18.52 -6.48 -10.13
N THR A 243 18.70 -7.74 -10.51
CA THR A 243 17.80 -8.42 -11.46
C THR A 243 17.01 -9.56 -10.82
N PRO A 244 16.14 -9.27 -9.84
CA PRO A 244 15.40 -10.30 -9.12
C PRO A 244 14.38 -10.98 -10.02
N GLY A 245 14.23 -12.29 -9.90
CA GLY A 245 13.18 -13.04 -10.59
C GLY A 245 13.54 -13.60 -11.96
N GLY A 246 14.78 -13.42 -12.42
CA GLY A 246 15.33 -14.05 -13.62
C GLY A 246 14.69 -13.58 -14.92
N ASN A 247 15.07 -14.21 -16.03
CA ASN A 247 14.62 -13.82 -17.35
C ASN A 247 13.17 -14.21 -17.62
N ARG A 248 12.43 -13.29 -18.24
CA ARG A 248 11.04 -13.43 -18.68
C ARG A 248 10.91 -13.05 -20.15
N GLU A 249 9.94 -13.61 -20.83
CA GLU A 249 9.67 -13.29 -22.23
C GLU A 249 8.68 -12.13 -22.31
N TYR A 250 9.07 -11.06 -22.98
CA TYR A 250 8.26 -9.87 -23.17
C TYR A 250 8.00 -9.62 -24.65
N GLU A 251 6.80 -9.16 -24.95
CA GLU A 251 6.42 -8.66 -26.27
C GLU A 251 6.28 -7.13 -26.23
N PHE A 252 6.70 -6.48 -27.31
CA PHE A 252 6.74 -5.02 -27.43
C PHE A 252 5.65 -4.54 -28.37
N LEU A 253 5.00 -3.46 -27.97
CA LEU A 253 3.76 -2.99 -28.57
C LEU A 253 3.79 -1.48 -28.75
N HIS A 254 3.41 -0.99 -29.93
CA HIS A 254 3.30 0.44 -30.20
C HIS A 254 2.07 0.77 -31.05
N THR A 255 1.69 2.05 -31.08
CA THR A 255 0.79 2.60 -32.10
C THR A 255 1.61 3.31 -33.17
N ALA A 256 1.54 2.84 -34.42
CA ALA A 256 2.31 3.43 -35.51
C ALA A 256 1.86 4.85 -35.91
N ASP A 257 0.58 5.22 -35.70
CA ASP A 257 0.00 6.50 -36.14
C ASP A 257 -1.23 6.94 -35.30
N ALA A 258 -1.07 7.13 -33.98
CA ALA A 258 -2.10 7.71 -33.09
C ALA A 258 -3.51 7.07 -33.15
N ALA A 259 -3.61 5.80 -33.58
CA ALA A 259 -4.86 5.06 -33.70
C ALA A 259 -4.69 3.59 -33.34
N VAL A 260 -5.76 3.03 -32.75
CA VAL A 260 -6.00 1.60 -32.46
C VAL A 260 -6.04 0.78 -33.76
N PRO A 261 -5.49 -0.45 -33.79
CA PRO A 261 -5.00 -1.25 -32.65
C PRO A 261 -3.51 -1.11 -32.33
N LEU A 262 -3.13 -1.49 -31.09
CA LEU A 262 -1.73 -1.72 -30.72
C LEU A 262 -1.14 -2.85 -31.58
N GLU A 263 0.02 -2.59 -32.17
CA GLU A 263 0.71 -3.55 -33.02
C GLU A 263 1.90 -4.15 -32.29
N LYS A 264 2.07 -5.47 -32.39
CA LYS A 264 3.28 -6.14 -31.92
C LYS A 264 4.42 -5.86 -32.87
N VAL A 265 5.50 -5.33 -32.31
CA VAL A 265 6.62 -4.79 -33.11
C VAL A 265 7.93 -5.47 -32.77
N GLY A 266 7.95 -6.21 -31.67
CA GLY A 266 9.09 -7.01 -31.27
C GLY A 266 8.82 -7.79 -29.99
N GLY A 267 9.91 -8.26 -29.40
CA GLY A 267 9.91 -8.93 -28.11
C GLY A 267 11.29 -9.50 -27.81
N ASN A 268 11.61 -9.66 -26.52
CA ASN A 268 12.89 -10.15 -26.04
C ASN A 268 12.72 -10.96 -24.76
N THR A 269 13.76 -11.72 -24.40
CA THR A 269 13.85 -12.42 -23.11
C THR A 269 14.81 -11.67 -22.19
N GLU A 270 14.27 -11.06 -21.14
CA GLU A 270 14.95 -10.06 -20.32
C GLU A 270 14.53 -10.19 -18.85
N PRO A 271 15.40 -9.87 -17.87
CA PRO A 271 15.01 -9.86 -16.47
C PRO A 271 14.28 -8.56 -16.07
N LEU A 272 13.65 -8.57 -14.89
CA LEU A 272 13.20 -7.36 -14.21
C LEU A 272 14.39 -6.76 -13.46
N GLY A 273 14.79 -5.54 -13.80
CA GLY A 273 15.64 -4.71 -12.97
C GLY A 273 14.83 -4.05 -11.85
N LEU A 274 15.33 -4.12 -10.61
CA LEU A 274 14.70 -3.50 -9.45
C LEU A 274 15.77 -2.93 -8.50
N ALA A 275 15.62 -1.65 -8.17
CA ALA A 275 16.42 -0.95 -7.17
C ALA A 275 15.50 -0.39 -6.08
N PHE A 276 15.92 -0.48 -4.81
CA PHE A 276 15.24 0.18 -3.69
C PHE A 276 15.88 1.52 -3.37
N VAL A 277 15.03 2.52 -3.16
CA VAL A 277 15.42 3.88 -2.77
C VAL A 277 14.69 4.20 -1.46
N SER A 278 15.43 4.28 -0.36
CA SER A 278 14.86 4.62 0.94
C SER A 278 14.50 6.12 1.04
N GLN A 279 13.69 6.49 2.03
CA GLN A 279 13.40 7.89 2.32
C GLN A 279 14.67 8.71 2.59
N ALA A 280 15.65 8.12 3.29
CA ALA A 280 16.96 8.74 3.51
C ALA A 280 17.73 8.97 2.20
N ASP A 281 17.61 8.05 1.23
CA ASP A 281 18.26 8.17 -0.07
C ASP A 281 17.67 9.30 -0.91
N LEU A 282 16.38 9.57 -0.73
CA LEU A 282 15.68 10.72 -1.32
C LEU A 282 16.01 12.04 -0.62
N GLY A 283 16.92 12.04 0.36
CA GLY A 283 17.32 13.24 1.10
C GLY A 283 16.25 13.73 2.08
N LEU A 284 15.26 12.91 2.42
CA LEU A 284 14.18 13.31 3.33
C LEU A 284 14.65 13.28 4.79
N ALA A 285 14.08 14.17 5.61
CA ALA A 285 14.33 14.23 7.05
C ALA A 285 13.12 13.74 7.84
N GLN A 286 13.34 13.24 9.06
CA GLN A 286 12.26 12.92 10.00
C GLN A 286 11.32 14.12 10.18
N GLY A 287 10.01 13.86 10.21
CA GLY A 287 8.95 14.85 10.32
C GLY A 287 8.57 15.49 8.99
N THR A 288 9.31 15.22 7.91
CA THR A 288 8.93 15.69 6.56
C THR A 288 7.74 14.88 6.06
N THR A 289 6.71 15.54 5.56
CA THR A 289 5.69 14.92 4.72
C THR A 289 6.07 15.14 3.27
N TYR A 290 6.15 14.05 2.50
CA TYR A 290 6.39 14.09 1.06
C TYR A 290 5.25 13.38 0.33
N TYR A 291 4.99 13.76 -0.91
CA TYR A 291 3.80 13.38 -1.67
C TYR A 291 4.10 12.34 -2.75
N GLY A 292 5.17 11.57 -2.58
CA GLY A 292 5.63 10.56 -3.53
C GLY A 292 6.90 10.97 -4.27
N PHE A 293 7.03 10.56 -5.53
CA PHE A 293 8.25 10.75 -6.30
C PHE A 293 7.96 10.99 -7.78
N SER A 294 8.91 11.59 -8.49
CA SER A 294 8.88 11.67 -9.95
C SER A 294 10.09 11.00 -10.58
N TYR A 295 9.89 10.43 -11.76
CA TYR A 295 10.95 9.97 -12.64
C TYR A 295 11.28 11.01 -13.70
N PHE A 296 12.57 11.06 -14.02
CA PHE A 296 13.19 11.96 -14.98
C PHE A 296 14.15 11.19 -15.88
N ALA A 297 14.31 11.68 -17.10
CA ALA A 297 15.30 11.17 -18.04
C ALA A 297 16.75 11.36 -17.52
N PRO A 298 17.71 10.50 -17.92
CA PRO A 298 19.10 10.57 -17.46
C PRO A 298 19.84 11.87 -17.76
N ASP A 299 19.42 12.61 -18.78
CA ASP A 299 19.99 13.89 -19.22
C ASP A 299 19.40 15.11 -18.50
N VAL A 300 18.44 14.94 -17.59
CA VAL A 300 17.95 16.01 -16.73
C VAL A 300 18.98 16.36 -15.65
N ASP A 301 19.57 17.56 -15.68
CA ASP A 301 20.60 18.02 -14.75
C ASP A 301 20.24 19.35 -14.05
N PRO A 302 19.77 19.31 -12.79
CA PRO A 302 19.48 20.51 -12.01
C PRO A 302 20.72 21.06 -11.29
N VAL A 303 21.84 20.34 -11.25
CA VAL A 303 23.01 20.69 -10.43
C VAL A 303 24.04 21.48 -11.25
N ASN A 304 24.28 21.08 -12.50
CA ASN A 304 25.25 21.77 -13.35
C ASN A 304 24.65 23.07 -13.89
N ASN A 305 25.00 24.19 -13.27
CA ASN A 305 24.59 25.54 -13.66
C ASN A 305 23.07 25.80 -13.58
N ASN A 306 22.35 25.06 -12.72
CA ASN A 306 20.88 25.10 -12.62
C ASN A 306 20.21 24.99 -14.00
N LEU A 307 20.71 24.07 -14.83
CA LEU A 307 20.29 23.98 -16.23
C LEU A 307 18.80 23.66 -16.36
N HIS A 308 18.29 22.75 -15.52
CA HIS A 308 16.89 22.34 -15.54
C HIS A 308 16.20 22.54 -14.17
N ASP A 309 14.98 23.06 -14.20
CA ASP A 309 14.10 23.17 -13.03
C ASP A 309 13.13 22.00 -13.01
N LEU A 310 13.18 21.15 -11.98
CA LEU A 310 12.36 19.94 -11.88
C LEU A 310 10.84 20.22 -11.91
N THR A 311 10.43 21.43 -11.56
CA THR A 311 9.04 21.88 -11.60
C THR A 311 8.60 22.41 -12.97
N ASP A 312 9.55 22.72 -13.86
CA ASP A 312 9.31 23.20 -15.23
C ASP A 312 9.90 22.21 -16.26
N PRO A 313 9.11 21.21 -16.70
CA PRO A 313 9.51 20.28 -17.75
C PRO A 313 9.85 20.94 -19.08
N GLY A 314 9.44 22.19 -19.32
CA GLY A 314 9.86 22.95 -20.49
C GLY A 314 11.35 23.28 -20.52
N THR A 315 12.04 23.11 -19.38
CA THR A 315 13.50 23.22 -19.29
C THR A 315 14.22 21.93 -19.67
N PHE A 316 13.53 20.79 -19.77
CA PHE A 316 14.20 19.49 -19.97
C PHE A 316 14.65 19.28 -21.42
N PRO A 317 15.68 18.44 -21.65
CA PRO A 317 16.12 18.12 -23.00
C PRO A 317 15.00 17.40 -23.77
N SER A 318 14.64 17.95 -24.93
CA SER A 318 13.67 17.31 -25.83
C SER A 318 14.30 16.25 -26.73
N ASP A 319 15.57 15.92 -26.51
CA ASP A 319 16.38 15.05 -27.36
C ASP A 319 16.95 13.84 -26.62
N THR A 320 16.34 13.46 -25.49
CA THR A 320 16.59 12.20 -24.80
C THR A 320 16.59 11.06 -25.82
N SER A 321 17.75 10.42 -25.97
CA SER A 321 18.00 9.51 -27.09
C SER A 321 18.48 8.13 -26.70
N LYS A 322 18.13 7.17 -27.57
CA LYS A 322 18.79 5.88 -27.73
C LYS A 322 20.31 5.94 -28.00
N VAL A 323 20.91 7.09 -28.31
CA VAL A 323 22.24 7.16 -28.93
C VAL A 323 23.35 7.45 -27.93
N GLY A 324 24.13 6.42 -27.58
CA GLY A 324 25.49 6.57 -27.02
C GLY A 324 25.70 6.13 -25.57
N VAL A 325 24.66 5.67 -24.86
CA VAL A 325 24.75 5.29 -23.43
C VAL A 325 24.31 3.86 -23.07
N GLY A 326 23.77 3.07 -24.01
CA GLY A 326 23.31 1.71 -23.68
C GLY A 326 22.20 1.21 -24.60
N PRO A 327 21.56 0.07 -24.27
CA PRO A 327 20.70 -0.72 -25.16
C PRO A 327 19.29 -0.16 -25.48
N GLY A 328 18.95 1.07 -25.09
CA GLY A 328 17.60 1.63 -25.26
C GLY A 328 17.37 2.87 -24.40
N ASP A 329 16.10 3.24 -24.20
CA ASP A 329 15.63 4.13 -23.11
C ASP A 329 14.92 3.30 -22.04
N ALA A 330 14.67 3.88 -20.85
CA ALA A 330 14.17 3.13 -19.70
C ALA A 330 12.78 2.50 -19.92
N ASP A 331 12.67 1.22 -19.62
CA ASP A 331 11.44 0.42 -19.75
C ASP A 331 10.82 0.17 -18.37
N ILE A 332 9.82 0.97 -17.98
CA ILE A 332 9.33 1.02 -16.60
C ILE A 332 8.16 0.07 -16.36
N PHE A 333 8.22 -0.73 -15.30
CA PHE A 333 7.14 -1.65 -14.92
C PHE A 333 6.02 -0.95 -14.13
N GLY A 334 4.81 -1.52 -14.19
CA GLY A 334 3.66 -1.11 -13.39
C GLY A 334 3.91 -0.99 -11.88
N GLY A 335 4.43 -2.04 -11.25
CA GLY A 335 4.63 -2.10 -9.79
C GLY A 335 5.60 -1.07 -9.21
N THR A 336 6.11 -0.13 -10.01
CA THR A 336 6.96 0.97 -9.56
C THR A 336 6.26 1.96 -8.65
N ALA A 337 4.93 2.13 -8.76
CA ALA A 337 4.16 3.10 -7.99
C ALA A 337 4.06 2.79 -6.47
N GLY A 338 4.61 1.66 -6.04
CA GLY A 338 4.51 1.17 -4.67
C GLY A 338 5.39 1.93 -3.66
N TYR A 339 4.90 1.99 -2.43
CA TYR A 339 5.66 2.30 -1.23
C TYR A 339 5.89 1.00 -0.45
N PHE A 340 7.13 0.74 -0.06
CA PHE A 340 7.56 -0.52 0.55
C PHE A 340 8.22 -0.25 1.89
N VAL A 341 8.02 -1.16 2.83
CA VAL A 341 8.52 -1.06 4.21
C VAL A 341 9.16 -2.37 4.60
N LEU A 342 10.22 -2.31 5.40
CA LEU A 342 10.84 -3.48 5.99
C LEU A 342 9.80 -4.34 6.72
N ASN A 343 9.75 -5.63 6.37
CA ASN A 343 8.73 -6.55 6.86
C ASN A 343 8.66 -6.59 8.40
N SER A 344 9.83 -6.55 9.05
CA SER A 344 9.93 -6.61 10.51
C SER A 344 9.37 -5.38 11.22
N LEU A 345 9.09 -4.27 10.53
CA LEU A 345 8.43 -3.10 11.12
C LEU A 345 6.91 -3.19 11.09
N MET A 346 6.33 -3.96 10.18
CA MET A 346 4.88 -4.07 10.09
C MET A 346 4.32 -4.88 11.25
N LYS A 347 3.29 -4.34 11.88
CA LYS A 347 2.59 -4.93 13.03
C LYS A 347 1.10 -5.02 12.75
N ASN A 348 0.44 -5.83 13.55
CA ASN A 348 -1.01 -5.90 13.60
C ASN A 348 -1.52 -5.22 14.88
N ILE A 349 -2.67 -4.59 14.77
CA ILE A 349 -3.46 -4.12 15.90
C ILE A 349 -4.75 -4.93 15.91
N SER A 350 -5.13 -5.52 17.02
CA SER A 350 -6.39 -6.23 17.16
C SER A 350 -7.09 -5.95 18.47
N GLY A 351 -8.41 -6.07 18.44
CA GLY A 351 -9.27 -5.74 19.56
C GLY A 351 -10.69 -6.23 19.34
N ASP A 352 -11.58 -5.81 20.23
CA ASP A 352 -12.99 -6.15 20.18
C ASP A 352 -13.86 -4.99 20.68
N VAL A 353 -15.09 -4.96 20.18
CA VAL A 353 -16.19 -4.14 20.69
C VAL A 353 -17.16 -5.07 21.39
N VAL A 354 -17.36 -4.85 22.69
CA VAL A 354 -18.17 -5.76 23.52
C VAL A 354 -19.16 -5.01 24.41
N ASP A 355 -20.22 -5.71 24.82
CA ASP A 355 -21.14 -5.27 25.85
C ASP A 355 -20.58 -5.48 27.27
N ALA A 356 -21.34 -5.08 28.30
CA ALA A 356 -20.96 -5.23 29.71
C ALA A 356 -20.84 -6.70 30.16
N SER A 357 -21.46 -7.63 29.43
CA SER A 357 -21.40 -9.07 29.61
C SER A 357 -20.27 -9.74 28.79
N ALA A 358 -19.43 -8.94 28.12
CA ALA A 358 -18.36 -9.36 27.22
C ALA A 358 -18.82 -10.14 25.98
N ASN A 359 -20.09 -9.97 25.57
CA ASN A 359 -20.55 -10.44 24.26
C ASN A 359 -20.08 -9.45 23.19
N GLY A 360 -19.66 -9.97 22.05
CA GLY A 360 -19.24 -9.15 20.91
C GLY A 360 -20.41 -8.40 20.28
N ILE A 361 -20.18 -7.15 19.90
CA ILE A 361 -21.13 -6.33 19.15
C ILE A 361 -20.68 -6.32 17.69
N GLU A 362 -21.46 -6.94 16.82
CA GLU A 362 -21.16 -7.07 15.40
C GLU A 362 -21.54 -5.82 14.58
N ASN A 363 -20.98 -5.72 13.38
CA ASN A 363 -21.27 -4.68 12.40
C ASN A 363 -20.88 -3.24 12.81
N VAL A 364 -20.16 -3.07 13.91
CA VAL A 364 -19.69 -1.76 14.38
C VAL A 364 -18.49 -1.31 13.55
N THR A 365 -18.54 -0.09 13.03
CA THR A 365 -17.41 0.52 12.33
C THR A 365 -16.31 0.98 13.30
N VAL A 366 -15.10 0.47 13.11
CA VAL A 366 -13.88 0.82 13.86
C VAL A 366 -12.86 1.41 12.89
N SER A 367 -12.31 2.58 13.21
CA SER A 367 -11.39 3.31 12.35
C SER A 367 -10.03 3.54 13.01
N LEU A 368 -8.95 3.42 12.24
CA LEU A 368 -7.59 3.71 12.63
C LEU A 368 -7.16 5.05 12.05
N TYR A 369 -6.78 5.98 12.91
CA TYR A 369 -6.23 7.28 12.56
C TYR A 369 -4.75 7.35 12.95
N ARG A 370 -3.95 8.03 12.14
CA ARG A 370 -2.64 8.52 12.57
C ARG A 370 -2.87 9.70 13.52
N ASN A 371 -2.14 9.76 14.64
CA ASN A 371 -2.16 10.90 15.55
C ASN A 371 -1.21 12.00 15.04
N ASP A 372 -1.62 12.70 13.98
CA ASP A 372 -0.89 13.80 13.35
C ASP A 372 -1.65 15.13 13.37
N GLY A 373 -2.75 15.18 14.11
CA GLY A 373 -3.50 16.38 14.43
C GLY A 373 -2.80 17.31 15.43
N SER A 374 -3.55 18.30 15.86
CA SER A 374 -3.11 19.34 16.80
C SER A 374 -3.16 18.90 18.27
N ASP A 375 -4.08 18.01 18.62
CA ASP A 375 -4.21 17.42 19.94
C ASP A 375 -3.41 16.12 20.03
N THR A 376 -2.17 16.23 20.51
CA THR A 376 -1.29 15.08 20.64
C THR A 376 -1.80 14.00 21.62
N ASN A 377 -2.84 14.29 22.42
CA ASN A 377 -3.38 13.39 23.44
C ASN A 377 -4.80 12.90 23.15
N GLY A 378 -5.37 13.21 21.98
CA GLY A 378 -6.77 12.94 21.68
C GLY A 378 -7.05 12.89 20.18
N TYR A 379 -8.28 12.54 19.84
CA TYR A 379 -8.76 12.65 18.47
C TYR A 379 -9.13 14.09 18.14
N ASP A 380 -8.66 14.58 17.01
CA ASP A 380 -9.17 15.78 16.37
C ASP A 380 -9.36 15.61 14.86
N ALA A 381 -10.03 16.58 14.24
CA ALA A 381 -10.41 16.50 12.82
C ALA A 381 -9.22 16.63 11.84
N ALA A 382 -8.04 17.02 12.31
CA ALA A 382 -6.82 17.07 11.51
C ALA A 382 -6.08 15.72 11.48
N ASP A 383 -6.43 14.76 12.34
CA ASP A 383 -5.88 13.41 12.31
C ASP A 383 -6.22 12.68 11.00
N THR A 384 -5.21 12.06 10.40
CA THR A 384 -5.35 11.37 9.13
C THR A 384 -6.00 9.99 9.32
N LEU A 385 -7.20 9.77 8.75
CA LEU A 385 -7.82 8.45 8.64
C LEU A 385 -6.98 7.53 7.75
N LEU A 386 -6.62 6.35 8.25
CA LEU A 386 -5.84 5.35 7.52
C LEU A 386 -6.70 4.21 6.98
N GLU A 387 -7.55 3.64 7.83
CA GLU A 387 -8.35 2.46 7.51
C GLU A 387 -9.59 2.39 8.40
N SER A 388 -10.69 1.84 7.88
CA SER A 388 -11.88 1.48 8.67
C SER A 388 -12.21 0.01 8.43
N VAL A 389 -12.56 -0.69 9.49
CA VAL A 389 -12.97 -2.10 9.49
C VAL A 389 -14.30 -2.23 10.22
N VAL A 390 -15.04 -3.29 9.94
CA VAL A 390 -16.31 -3.60 10.57
C VAL A 390 -16.13 -4.82 11.47
N THR A 391 -16.65 -4.78 12.70
CA THR A 391 -16.55 -5.91 13.62
C THR A 391 -17.30 -7.14 13.10
N ASN A 392 -16.74 -8.33 13.34
CA ASN A 392 -17.43 -9.58 13.02
C ASN A 392 -18.47 -9.97 14.08
N ALA A 393 -19.12 -11.13 13.92
CA ALA A 393 -20.11 -11.67 14.87
C ALA A 393 -19.63 -11.82 16.33
N GLY A 394 -18.31 -11.86 16.55
CA GLY A 394 -17.70 -11.88 17.88
C GLY A 394 -17.24 -10.51 18.37
N GLY A 395 -17.61 -9.43 17.69
CA GLY A 395 -17.17 -8.06 18.00
C GLY A 395 -15.71 -7.78 17.64
N VAL A 396 -15.00 -8.72 17.01
CA VAL A 396 -13.55 -8.62 16.80
C VAL A 396 -13.23 -7.75 15.58
N TYR A 397 -12.21 -6.92 15.70
CA TYR A 397 -11.62 -6.14 14.61
C TYR A 397 -10.09 -6.27 14.59
N SER A 398 -9.49 -5.97 13.44
CA SER A 398 -8.04 -5.95 13.28
C SER A 398 -7.59 -5.01 12.17
N PHE A 399 -6.52 -4.27 12.41
CA PHE A 399 -5.75 -3.56 11.40
C PHE A 399 -4.44 -4.29 11.16
N SER A 400 -4.07 -4.48 9.90
CA SER A 400 -2.84 -5.16 9.52
C SER A 400 -1.85 -4.19 8.91
N ARG A 401 -0.56 -4.56 8.90
CA ARG A 401 0.50 -3.77 8.23
C ARG A 401 0.64 -2.34 8.80
N VAL A 402 0.44 -2.18 10.10
CA VAL A 402 0.59 -0.90 10.78
C VAL A 402 2.07 -0.68 11.10
N MET A 403 2.61 0.50 10.76
CA MET A 403 4.00 0.85 11.09
C MET A 403 4.14 1.26 12.55
N PRO A 404 5.36 1.29 13.12
CA PRO A 404 5.56 1.85 14.45
C PRO A 404 5.30 3.36 14.45
N ASP A 405 4.29 3.78 15.20
CA ASP A 405 3.88 5.17 15.38
C ASP A 405 2.84 5.26 16.52
N ILE A 406 2.31 6.46 16.77
CA ILE A 406 1.16 6.68 17.64
C ILE A 406 -0.10 6.78 16.78
N TYR A 407 -1.13 6.03 17.17
CA TYR A 407 -2.40 5.96 16.46
C TYR A 407 -3.58 6.15 17.42
N ILE A 408 -4.72 6.48 16.83
CA ILE A 408 -6.00 6.53 17.53
C ILE A 408 -6.92 5.51 16.88
N ILE A 409 -7.41 4.57 17.67
CA ILE A 409 -8.48 3.67 17.27
C ILE A 409 -9.78 4.32 17.73
N ARG A 410 -10.75 4.48 16.83
CA ARG A 410 -12.02 5.11 17.12
C ARG A 410 -13.18 4.21 16.74
N VAL A 411 -14.17 4.09 17.62
CA VAL A 411 -15.48 3.52 17.29
C VAL A 411 -16.42 4.66 16.92
N ASP A 412 -17.22 4.46 15.87
CA ASP A 412 -18.31 5.37 15.56
C ASP A 412 -19.49 5.12 16.50
N SER A 413 -19.64 5.92 17.57
CA SER A 413 -20.76 5.79 18.51
C SER A 413 -22.11 6.15 17.90
N SER A 414 -22.14 6.76 16.72
CA SER A 414 -23.37 7.04 15.98
C SER A 414 -23.83 5.88 15.09
N ASP A 415 -23.06 4.79 15.05
CA ASP A 415 -23.40 3.57 14.35
C ASP A 415 -24.80 3.07 14.77
N SER A 416 -25.60 2.65 13.80
CA SER A 416 -26.97 2.19 14.04
C SER A 416 -27.02 0.95 14.90
N ASP A 417 -26.02 0.07 14.79
CA ASP A 417 -25.94 -1.15 15.59
C ASP A 417 -25.66 -0.84 17.07
N LEU A 418 -25.10 0.33 17.38
CA LEU A 418 -24.95 0.82 18.75
C LEU A 418 -26.19 1.59 19.23
N THR A 419 -26.69 2.52 18.42
CA THR A 419 -27.74 3.46 18.83
C THR A 419 -29.14 2.84 18.88
N THR A 420 -29.44 1.88 17.99
CA THR A 420 -30.75 1.17 17.97
C THR A 420 -30.97 0.41 19.26
N ASP A 421 -29.93 -0.29 19.71
CA ASP A 421 -30.00 -1.08 20.94
C ASP A 421 -29.79 -0.23 22.20
N GLY A 422 -29.33 1.01 22.05
CA GLY A 422 -29.10 1.95 23.14
C GLY A 422 -27.77 1.76 23.85
N TYR A 423 -26.79 1.12 23.19
CA TYR A 423 -25.44 1.00 23.71
C TYR A 423 -24.82 2.39 23.94
N THR A 424 -24.18 2.55 25.09
CA THR A 424 -23.45 3.77 25.45
C THR A 424 -22.02 3.42 25.84
N THR A 425 -21.07 4.31 25.56
CA THR A 425 -19.70 4.18 26.03
C THR A 425 -19.21 5.51 26.59
N ASN A 426 -18.24 5.44 27.50
CA ASN A 426 -17.49 6.61 27.98
C ASN A 426 -16.15 6.78 27.24
N THR A 427 -15.79 5.84 26.35
CA THR A 427 -14.50 5.80 25.66
C THR A 427 -14.73 5.46 24.20
N GLU A 428 -14.79 6.47 23.34
CA GLU A 428 -14.91 6.29 21.89
C GLU A 428 -13.56 6.16 21.18
N ASN A 429 -12.49 6.58 21.85
CA ASN A 429 -11.13 6.67 21.29
C ASN A 429 -10.14 5.93 22.19
N LEU A 430 -9.28 5.10 21.59
CA LEU A 430 -8.12 4.49 22.23
C LEU A 430 -6.85 5.01 21.57
N MET A 431 -6.01 5.69 22.34
CA MET A 431 -4.66 6.02 21.91
C MET A 431 -3.75 4.81 22.08
N VAL A 432 -3.02 4.45 21.03
CA VAL A 432 -2.13 3.30 21.01
C VAL A 432 -0.77 3.67 20.44
N THR A 433 0.30 3.10 21.00
CA THR A 433 1.66 3.25 20.46
C THR A 433 2.12 1.91 19.91
N VAL A 434 2.24 1.83 18.59
CA VAL A 434 2.79 0.66 17.92
C VAL A 434 4.31 0.74 18.00
N THR A 435 4.93 -0.34 18.47
CA THR A 435 6.38 -0.47 18.55
C THR A 435 6.81 -1.70 17.75
N ASN A 436 7.76 -2.50 18.26
CA ASN A 436 8.26 -3.68 17.56
C ASN A 436 7.45 -4.96 17.85
N SER A 437 6.22 -4.83 18.36
CA SER A 437 5.31 -5.95 18.66
C SER A 437 3.88 -5.64 18.24
N ASP A 438 3.15 -6.69 17.86
CA ASP A 438 1.70 -6.59 17.61
C ASP A 438 0.99 -6.10 18.88
N LEU A 439 -0.03 -5.27 18.67
CA LEU A 439 -0.93 -4.83 19.74
C LEU A 439 -2.18 -5.68 19.69
N VAL A 440 -2.51 -6.30 20.80
CA VAL A 440 -3.72 -7.13 20.93
C VAL A 440 -4.61 -6.56 22.04
N SER A 441 -5.86 -7.00 22.11
CA SER A 441 -6.79 -6.66 23.19
C SER A 441 -7.13 -5.16 23.28
N GLN A 442 -7.17 -4.46 22.15
CA GLN A 442 -7.65 -3.07 22.09
C GLN A 442 -9.18 -3.05 22.21
N ARG A 443 -9.70 -3.05 23.44
CA ARG A 443 -11.13 -3.28 23.71
C ARG A 443 -11.92 -1.99 23.89
N PHE A 444 -13.08 -1.91 23.23
CA PHE A 444 -14.14 -0.96 23.55
C PHE A 444 -15.24 -1.65 24.35
N ASN A 445 -15.59 -1.09 25.51
CA ASN A 445 -16.71 -1.56 26.31
C ASN A 445 -17.90 -0.63 26.10
N PHE A 446 -19.03 -1.21 25.77
CA PHE A 446 -20.32 -0.56 25.71
C PHE A 446 -21.24 -1.12 26.80
N ALA A 447 -22.13 -0.29 27.30
CA ALA A 447 -23.13 -0.66 28.27
C ALA A 447 -24.51 -0.38 27.72
N LEU A 448 -25.43 -1.33 27.90
CA LEU A 448 -26.84 -1.13 27.69
C LEU A 448 -27.49 -0.45 28.91
N PRO A 449 -28.64 0.18 28.73
CA PRO A 449 -29.45 0.68 29.83
C PRO A 449 -29.79 -0.39 30.87
N GLN A 450 -30.11 0.08 32.07
CA GLN A 450 -30.63 -0.76 33.15
C GLN A 450 -31.98 -0.24 33.58
N ILE A 451 -32.91 -1.16 33.87
CA ILE A 451 -34.18 -0.84 34.52
C ILE A 451 -34.04 -1.13 36.00
N THR A 452 -34.12 -0.10 36.83
CA THR A 452 -34.12 -0.21 38.28
C THR A 452 -35.46 0.21 38.84
N GLY A 453 -35.82 -0.31 40.02
CA GLY A 453 -37.05 0.08 40.69
C GLY A 453 -37.11 -0.45 42.11
N SER A 454 -38.24 -0.18 42.76
CA SER A 454 -38.50 -0.58 44.13
C SER A 454 -39.93 -1.05 44.33
N VAL A 455 -40.13 -2.03 45.21
CA VAL A 455 -41.43 -2.41 45.76
C VAL A 455 -41.44 -2.02 47.23
N PHE A 456 -42.42 -1.21 47.64
CA PHE A 456 -42.54 -0.71 49.00
C PHE A 456 -44.00 -0.68 49.45
N SER A 457 -44.22 -0.77 50.76
CA SER A 457 -45.53 -0.62 51.39
C SER A 457 -45.68 0.83 51.85
N ASP A 458 -46.36 1.63 51.04
CA ASP A 458 -46.65 3.05 51.31
C ASP A 458 -47.60 3.19 52.51
N ALA A 459 -47.05 3.43 53.69
CA ALA A 459 -47.79 3.43 54.95
C ALA A 459 -48.56 4.73 55.20
N ASP A 460 -48.11 5.84 54.61
CA ASP A 460 -48.69 7.17 54.83
C ASP A 460 -49.37 7.77 53.58
N SER A 461 -49.38 7.01 52.47
CA SER A 461 -50.08 7.29 51.22
C SER A 461 -49.54 8.48 50.43
N ASP A 462 -48.22 8.70 50.46
CA ASP A 462 -47.57 9.82 49.78
C ASP A 462 -46.89 9.45 48.44
N ASN A 463 -46.85 8.15 48.09
CA ASN A 463 -46.15 7.57 46.93
C ASN A 463 -44.63 7.83 46.90
N ILE A 464 -44.01 8.11 48.04
CA ILE A 464 -42.57 8.22 48.21
C ILE A 464 -42.11 7.03 49.02
N ARG A 465 -41.00 6.40 48.61
CA ARG A 465 -40.43 5.30 49.38
C ARG A 465 -39.67 5.86 50.58
N ASP A 466 -40.18 5.61 51.78
CA ASP A 466 -39.49 5.96 53.01
C ASP A 466 -38.56 4.85 53.52
N ALA A 467 -37.69 5.23 54.46
CA ALA A 467 -36.80 4.29 55.13
C ALA A 467 -37.60 3.25 55.93
N GLY A 468 -37.42 1.97 55.59
CA GLY A 468 -38.09 0.84 56.24
C GLY A 468 -39.37 0.36 55.55
N GLU A 469 -39.80 0.99 54.47
CA GLU A 469 -41.00 0.58 53.72
C GLU A 469 -40.73 -0.43 52.61
N GLY A 470 -39.45 -0.70 52.30
CA GLY A 470 -39.04 -1.67 51.29
C GLY A 470 -39.58 -3.07 51.57
N VAL A 471 -40.18 -3.70 50.55
CA VAL A 471 -40.70 -5.07 50.65
C VAL A 471 -39.72 -6.03 49.99
N SER A 472 -39.05 -6.82 50.81
CA SER A 472 -38.12 -7.86 50.36
C SER A 472 -38.83 -9.13 49.88
N GLY A 473 -38.21 -9.84 48.94
CA GLY A 473 -38.66 -11.17 48.51
C GLY A 473 -39.74 -11.16 47.44
N VAL A 474 -40.07 -10.01 46.86
CA VAL A 474 -41.05 -9.88 45.78
C VAL A 474 -40.38 -10.25 44.46
N THR A 475 -40.96 -11.22 43.75
CA THR A 475 -40.54 -11.55 42.38
C THR A 475 -41.10 -10.51 41.41
N VAL A 476 -40.21 -9.87 40.66
CA VAL A 476 -40.50 -8.91 39.60
C VAL A 476 -40.09 -9.52 38.27
N ARG A 477 -41.00 -9.45 37.28
CA ARG A 477 -40.76 -9.90 35.90
C ARG A 477 -40.86 -8.74 34.93
N LEU A 478 -40.03 -8.76 33.90
CA LEU A 478 -40.02 -7.75 32.83
C LEU A 478 -40.55 -8.37 31.54
N TYR A 479 -41.44 -7.66 30.84
CA TYR A 479 -42.03 -8.11 29.57
C TYR A 479 -41.93 -7.00 28.51
N SER A 480 -41.72 -7.39 27.25
CA SER A 480 -41.71 -6.46 26.10
C SER A 480 -43.10 -6.21 25.51
N ASP A 481 -44.14 -6.87 26.02
CA ASP A 481 -45.51 -6.74 25.56
C ASP A 481 -46.51 -6.63 26.72
N GLN A 482 -47.62 -5.92 26.48
CA GLN A 482 -48.67 -5.72 27.48
C GLN A 482 -49.37 -7.01 27.91
N ASN A 483 -49.34 -8.06 27.09
CA ASN A 483 -50.02 -9.32 27.38
C ASN A 483 -49.14 -10.29 28.18
N MET A 484 -47.94 -9.88 28.59
CA MET A 484 -47.01 -10.65 29.41
C MET A 484 -46.64 -12.00 28.80
N THR A 485 -46.47 -12.04 27.48
CA THR A 485 -46.15 -13.28 26.73
C THR A 485 -44.68 -13.39 26.34
N SER A 486 -43.97 -12.27 26.26
CA SER A 486 -42.59 -12.13 25.84
C SER A 486 -41.76 -11.60 27.01
N GLN A 487 -41.33 -12.51 27.89
CA GLN A 487 -40.52 -12.16 29.04
C GLN A 487 -39.10 -11.75 28.60
N VAL A 488 -38.56 -10.72 29.24
CA VAL A 488 -37.23 -10.15 28.99
C VAL A 488 -36.34 -10.43 30.19
N GLY A 489 -35.19 -11.05 29.94
CA GLY A 489 -34.25 -11.46 31.01
C GLY A 489 -34.84 -12.50 31.97
N THR A 490 -34.27 -12.58 33.17
CA THR A 490 -34.70 -13.50 34.23
C THR A 490 -35.42 -12.75 35.35
N ASP A 491 -36.32 -13.46 36.06
CA ASP A 491 -36.99 -12.98 37.27
C ASP A 491 -35.99 -12.32 38.24
N LYS A 492 -36.37 -11.16 38.78
CA LYS A 492 -35.62 -10.48 39.85
C LYS A 492 -36.38 -10.58 41.15
N VAL A 493 -35.66 -10.65 42.27
CA VAL A 493 -36.27 -10.66 43.60
C VAL A 493 -35.81 -9.41 44.32
N THR A 494 -36.75 -8.68 44.91
CA THR A 494 -36.42 -7.46 45.65
C THR A 494 -35.53 -7.75 46.85
N ASP A 495 -34.51 -6.92 47.05
CA ASP A 495 -33.57 -7.04 48.16
C ASP A 495 -34.18 -6.61 49.52
N GLY A 496 -33.37 -6.54 50.58
CA GLY A 496 -33.84 -6.15 51.92
C GLY A 496 -34.45 -4.75 52.00
N ASP A 497 -34.14 -3.91 51.02
CA ASP A 497 -34.61 -2.54 50.87
C ASP A 497 -35.75 -2.43 49.83
N GLY A 498 -36.20 -3.56 49.28
CA GLY A 498 -37.25 -3.60 48.27
C GLY A 498 -36.78 -3.27 46.85
N LEU A 499 -35.48 -3.15 46.59
CA LEU A 499 -34.94 -2.73 45.29
C LEU A 499 -34.74 -3.91 44.33
N PHE A 500 -34.86 -3.66 43.03
CA PHE A 500 -34.54 -4.63 41.97
C PHE A 500 -33.82 -3.96 40.79
N THR A 501 -33.13 -4.76 39.97
CA THR A 501 -32.42 -4.28 38.77
C THR A 501 -32.45 -5.33 37.66
N PHE A 502 -32.89 -4.92 36.48
CA PHE A 502 -32.66 -5.60 35.21
C PHE A 502 -31.49 -4.90 34.50
N SER A 503 -30.37 -5.60 34.36
CA SER A 503 -29.21 -5.15 33.60
C SER A 503 -29.35 -5.53 32.13
N ASP A 504 -28.54 -4.87 31.29
CA ASP A 504 -28.40 -5.17 29.87
C ASP A 504 -29.73 -5.16 29.10
N VAL A 505 -30.54 -4.13 29.36
CA VAL A 505 -31.86 -3.97 28.75
C VAL A 505 -31.72 -3.08 27.53
N VAL A 506 -32.00 -3.65 26.36
CA VAL A 506 -32.05 -2.94 25.08
C VAL A 506 -33.04 -1.77 25.15
N ASN A 507 -32.82 -0.72 24.37
CA ASN A 507 -33.76 0.39 24.32
C ASN A 507 -35.16 -0.07 23.85
N GLY A 508 -36.21 0.26 24.62
CA GLY A 508 -37.57 -0.23 24.33
C GLY A 508 -38.62 0.13 25.38
N ALA A 509 -39.86 -0.27 25.10
CA ALA A 509 -40.99 -0.15 26.02
C ALA A 509 -41.23 -1.48 26.75
N TYR A 510 -41.39 -1.42 28.07
CA TYR A 510 -41.49 -2.60 28.92
C TYR A 510 -42.62 -2.51 29.95
N PHE A 511 -43.04 -3.67 30.42
CA PHE A 511 -44.08 -3.86 31.44
C PHE A 511 -43.51 -4.69 32.59
N LEU A 512 -43.72 -4.22 33.82
CA LEU A 512 -43.34 -4.95 35.03
C LEU A 512 -44.55 -5.72 35.57
N PHE A 513 -44.32 -6.93 36.05
CA PHE A 513 -45.30 -7.78 36.72
C PHE A 513 -44.78 -8.28 38.06
#